data_AF-A0A920HQV6-F1
#
_entry.id   AF-A0A920HQV6-F1
#
_cell.length_a   1.000
_cell.length_b   1.000
_cell.length_c   1.000
_cell.angle_alpha   90.00
_cell.angle_beta   90.00
_cell.angle_gamma   90.00
#
_symmetry.space_group_name_H-M   'P 1'
#
loop_
_entity.id
_entity.type
_entity.pdbx_description
1 polymer ?
#
loop_
_entity_poly.entity_id
_entity_poly.type
_entity_poly.pdbx_seq_one_letter_code
_entity_poly.pdbx_strand_id
1 'polypeptide(L)'
;MRKILIIISTLFIINSHSQDILPLKERATFINKLQKDRLNNLLPELMEKTGIDMWVLIAREYNEDPIIKTMLPPTWLNARRTTILVFSLDSKLKNLNPLL
;
A
#
# COMPACT_ATOMS: atom_id res chain seq x y z
N MET A 1 35.42 37.45 8.76
CA MET A 1 35.56 36.50 7.65
C MET A 1 35.72 35.05 8.13
N ARG A 2 36.81 34.66 8.83
CA ARG A 2 37.03 33.26 9.28
C ARG A 2 35.93 32.67 10.18
N LYS A 3 35.42 33.44 11.15
CA LYS A 3 34.35 32.99 12.05
C LYS A 3 33.01 32.75 11.32
N ILE A 4 32.72 33.60 10.33
CA ILE A 4 31.52 33.48 9.48
C ILE A 4 31.60 32.23 8.62
N LEU A 5 32.78 31.95 8.04
CA LEU A 5 33.01 30.74 7.25
C LEU A 5 32.80 29.46 8.08
N ILE A 6 33.28 29.45 9.33
CA ILE A 6 33.07 28.31 10.25
C ILE A 6 31.58 28.16 10.58
N ILE A 7 30.87 29.24 10.88
CA ILE A 7 29.43 29.18 11.19
C ILE A 7 28.64 28.63 10.01
N ILE A 8 28.94 29.08 8.78
CA ILE A 8 28.29 28.59 7.56
C ILE A 8 28.58 27.10 7.33
N SER A 9 29.83 26.66 7.54
CA SER A 9 30.20 25.25 7.41
C SER A 9 29.49 24.35 8.44
N THR A 10 29.36 24.81 9.69
CA THR A 10 28.68 24.04 10.74
C THR A 10 27.18 23.95 10.46
N LEU A 11 26.56 25.03 9.95
CA LEU A 11 25.15 25.02 9.55
C LEU A 11 24.89 24.06 8.37
N PHE A 12 25.84 23.85 7.47
CA PHE A 12 25.67 22.92 6.36
C PHE A 12 25.68 21.44 6.80
N ILE A 13 26.51 21.10 7.80
CA ILE A 13 26.64 19.73 8.31
C ILE A 13 25.38 19.29 9.05
N ILE A 14 24.76 20.17 9.86
CA ILE A 14 23.53 19.85 10.61
C ILE A 14 22.31 19.59 9.71
N ASN A 15 22.33 20.04 8.45
CA ASN A 15 21.25 19.83 7.48
C ASN A 15 21.42 18.55 6.65
N SER A 16 22.50 17.78 6.84
CA SER A 16 22.82 16.61 6.01
C SER A 16 22.22 15.29 6.53
N HIS A 17 21.24 15.34 7.43
CA HIS A 17 20.53 14.14 7.88
C HIS A 17 19.53 13.67 6.80
N SER A 18 19.89 12.61 6.07
CA SER A 18 18.96 11.89 5.20
C SER A 18 17.81 11.32 6.04
N GLN A 19 16.62 11.21 5.45
CA GLN A 19 15.55 10.41 6.04
C GLN A 19 16.00 8.95 6.11
N ASP A 20 15.95 8.36 7.30
CA ASP A 20 16.21 6.93 7.47
C ASP A 20 15.07 6.15 6.84
N ILE A 21 15.38 5.37 5.80
CA ILE A 21 14.39 4.56 5.14
C ILE A 21 14.32 3.21 5.86
N LEU A 22 13.11 2.80 6.26
CA LEU A 22 12.86 1.55 6.97
C LEU A 22 13.58 0.35 6.31
N PRO A 23 14.10 -0.63 7.08
CA PRO A 23 14.56 -1.90 6.55
C PRO A 23 13.45 -2.62 5.75
N LEU A 24 13.83 -3.43 4.75
CA LEU A 24 12.86 -4.09 3.85
C LEU A 24 11.81 -4.94 4.61
N LYS A 25 12.21 -5.61 5.68
CA LYS A 25 11.31 -6.40 6.53
C LYS A 25 10.27 -5.52 7.24
N GLU A 26 10.69 -4.39 7.77
CA GLU A 26 9.79 -3.44 8.45
C GLU A 26 8.84 -2.77 7.46
N ARG A 27 9.31 -2.46 6.25
CA ARG A 27 8.44 -1.99 5.16
C ARG A 27 7.36 -3.00 4.81
N ALA A 28 7.71 -4.28 4.70
CA ALA A 28 6.74 -5.33 4.41
C ALA A 28 5.66 -5.41 5.51
N THR A 29 6.06 -5.34 6.79
CA THR A 29 5.12 -5.30 7.92
C THR A 29 4.22 -4.08 7.87
N PHE A 30 4.77 -2.91 7.56
CA PHE A 30 4.00 -1.67 7.41
C PHE A 30 2.98 -1.74 6.26
N ILE A 31 3.41 -2.20 5.09
CA ILE A 31 2.54 -2.36 3.91
C ILE A 31 1.41 -3.34 4.21
N ASN A 32 1.70 -4.48 4.87
CA ASN A 32 0.67 -5.43 5.30
C ASN A 32 -0.36 -4.79 6.23
N LYS A 33 0.09 -4.00 7.21
CA LYS A 33 -0.81 -3.28 8.12
C LYS A 33 -1.71 -2.30 7.36
N LEU A 34 -1.14 -1.53 6.45
CA LEU A 34 -1.87 -0.56 5.63
C LEU A 34 -2.86 -1.25 4.68
N GLN A 35 -2.45 -2.34 4.05
CA GLN A 35 -3.32 -3.13 3.17
C GLN A 35 -4.52 -3.69 3.92
N LYS A 36 -4.31 -4.23 5.12
CA LYS A 36 -5.40 -4.71 5.98
C LYS A 36 -6.40 -3.61 6.32
N ASP A 37 -5.92 -2.43 6.66
CA ASP A 37 -6.77 -1.26 6.94
C ASP A 37 -7.58 -0.84 5.71
N ARG A 38 -6.94 -0.80 4.53
CA ARG A 38 -7.62 -0.47 3.27
C ARG A 38 -8.72 -1.46 2.91
N LEU A 39 -8.45 -2.75 3.05
CA LEU A 39 -9.42 -3.80 2.72
C LEU A 39 -10.58 -3.82 3.71
N ASN A 40 -10.31 -3.62 5.00
CA ASN A 40 -11.34 -3.75 6.04
C ASN A 40 -12.17 -2.48 6.23
N ASN A 41 -11.60 -1.31 5.96
CA ASN A 41 -12.24 -0.02 6.26
C ASN A 41 -12.51 0.77 4.97
N LEU A 42 -11.46 1.13 4.23
CA LEU A 42 -11.58 2.03 3.08
C LEU A 42 -12.41 1.44 1.93
N LEU A 43 -12.12 0.21 1.52
CA LEU A 43 -12.79 -0.42 0.39
C LEU A 43 -14.31 -0.56 0.62
N PRO A 44 -14.79 -1.12 1.75
CA PRO A 44 -16.22 -1.18 2.01
C PRO A 44 -16.89 0.21 2.04
N GLU A 45 -16.25 1.22 2.64
CA GLU A 45 -16.78 2.60 2.66
C GLU A 45 -16.94 3.16 1.23
N LEU A 46 -15.94 2.96 0.37
CA LEU A 46 -15.99 3.41 -1.02
C LEU A 46 -17.05 2.65 -1.82
N MET A 47 -17.15 1.34 -1.64
CA MET A 47 -18.16 0.50 -2.29
C MET A 47 -19.58 0.94 -1.89
N GLU A 48 -19.82 1.20 -0.60
CA GLU A 48 -21.11 1.72 -0.11
C GLU A 48 -21.42 3.10 -0.70
N LYS A 49 -20.45 4.03 -0.66
CA LYS A 49 -20.61 5.40 -1.19
C LYS A 49 -20.90 5.44 -2.68
N THR A 50 -20.36 4.49 -3.44
CA THR A 50 -20.51 4.44 -4.90
C THR A 50 -21.66 3.55 -5.36
N GLY A 51 -22.30 2.80 -4.46
CA GLY A 51 -23.33 1.82 -4.80
C GLY A 51 -22.78 0.62 -5.58
N ILE A 52 -21.51 0.26 -5.37
CA ILE A 52 -20.88 -0.90 -6.01
C ILE A 52 -21.02 -2.11 -5.08
N ASP A 53 -21.88 -3.06 -5.46
CA ASP A 53 -22.10 -4.29 -4.69
C ASP A 53 -20.98 -5.33 -4.88
N MET A 54 -20.30 -5.29 -6.03
CA MET A 54 -19.23 -6.22 -6.36
C MET A 54 -18.14 -5.54 -7.19
N TRP A 55 -16.89 -5.79 -6.81
CA TRP A 55 -15.72 -5.35 -7.56
C TRP A 55 -14.86 -6.54 -7.94
N VAL A 56 -14.59 -6.69 -9.24
CA VAL A 56 -13.80 -7.79 -9.80
C VAL A 56 -12.53 -7.22 -10.39
N LEU A 57 -11.38 -7.69 -9.90
CA LEU A 57 -10.06 -7.35 -10.42
C LEU A 57 -9.47 -8.59 -11.09
N ILE A 58 -9.08 -8.47 -12.36
CA ILE A 58 -8.48 -9.55 -13.14
C ILE A 58 -7.10 -9.10 -13.57
N ALA A 59 -6.06 -9.80 -13.13
CA ALA A 59 -4.68 -9.51 -13.53
C ALA A 59 -4.02 -10.73 -14.17
N ARG A 60 -3.24 -10.48 -15.22
CA ARG A 60 -2.39 -11.47 -15.87
C ARG A 60 -0.94 -11.16 -15.53
N GLU A 61 -0.13 -12.18 -15.28
CA GLU A 61 1.32 -12.00 -15.11
C GLU A 61 1.92 -11.26 -16.34
N TYR A 62 2.86 -10.33 -16.09
CA TYR A 62 3.46 -9.40 -17.06
C TYR A 62 2.54 -8.32 -17.65
N ASN A 63 1.24 -8.35 -17.33
CA ASN A 63 0.30 -7.27 -17.62
C ASN A 63 -0.63 -7.07 -16.43
N GLU A 64 -0.02 -6.91 -15.26
CA GLU A 64 -0.72 -6.71 -14.00
C GLU A 64 -1.36 -5.33 -13.99
N ASP A 65 -2.62 -5.27 -13.55
CA ASP A 65 -3.24 -3.99 -13.22
C ASP A 65 -2.41 -3.32 -12.11
N PRO A 66 -2.05 -2.02 -12.22
CA PRO A 66 -1.27 -1.33 -11.19
C PRO A 66 -1.90 -1.41 -9.79
N ILE A 67 -3.23 -1.58 -9.72
CA ILE A 67 -3.99 -1.73 -8.47
C ILE A 67 -3.65 -3.06 -7.77
N ILE A 68 -3.37 -4.15 -8.51
CA ILE A 68 -3.23 -5.48 -7.88
C ILE A 68 -2.05 -5.56 -6.91
N LYS A 69 -0.98 -4.80 -7.17
CA LYS A 69 0.19 -4.69 -6.28
C LYS A 69 -0.17 -4.13 -4.91
N THR A 70 -1.27 -3.39 -4.81
CA THR A 70 -1.78 -2.84 -3.55
C THR A 70 -2.75 -3.79 -2.83
N MET A 71 -3.16 -4.88 -3.48
CA MET A 71 -4.13 -5.85 -2.99
C MET A 71 -3.50 -7.21 -2.63
N LEU A 72 -2.24 -7.44 -3.00
CA LEU A 72 -1.48 -8.64 -2.68
C LEU A 72 -0.43 -8.38 -1.59
N PRO A 73 -0.07 -9.40 -0.78
CA PRO A 73 1.00 -9.28 0.20
C PRO A 73 2.32 -8.80 -0.42
N PRO A 74 3.10 -7.96 0.28
CA PRO A 74 4.36 -7.39 -0.22
C PRO A 74 5.45 -8.44 -0.40
N THR A 75 5.30 -9.63 0.18
CA THR A 75 6.20 -10.78 0.03
C THR A 75 5.74 -11.74 -1.06
N TRP A 76 4.66 -11.43 -1.77
CA TRP A 76 4.14 -12.29 -2.84
C TRP A 76 5.12 -12.33 -4.01
N LEU A 77 5.47 -13.54 -4.45
CA LEU A 77 6.31 -13.76 -5.62
C LEU A 77 5.41 -13.97 -6.84
N ASN A 78 5.77 -13.37 -7.97
CA ASN A 78 5.03 -13.54 -9.22
C ASN A 78 5.06 -15.01 -9.66
N ALA A 79 3.92 -15.50 -10.11
CA ALA A 79 3.76 -16.83 -10.67
C ALA A 79 2.94 -16.75 -11.97
N ARG A 80 3.24 -17.61 -12.94
CA ARG A 80 2.55 -17.76 -14.25
C ARG A 80 1.10 -18.17 -14.12
N ARG A 81 0.24 -17.26 -13.66
CA ARG A 81 -1.19 -17.49 -13.39
C ARG A 81 -2.00 -16.21 -13.68
N THR A 82 -3.28 -16.38 -14.00
CA THR A 82 -4.26 -15.29 -13.98
C THR A 82 -4.86 -15.24 -12.58
N THR A 83 -4.77 -14.08 -11.93
CA THR A 83 -5.34 -13.85 -10.60
C THR A 83 -6.65 -13.09 -10.77
N ILE A 84 -7.70 -13.60 -10.13
CA ILE A 84 -9.01 -12.95 -10.06
C ILE A 84 -9.29 -12.69 -8.59
N LEU A 85 -9.47 -11.42 -8.21
CA LEU A 85 -9.94 -11.02 -6.89
C LEU A 85 -11.37 -10.52 -7.02
N VAL A 86 -12.26 -11.03 -6.18
CA VAL A 86 -13.66 -10.61 -6.13
C VAL A 86 -13.96 -10.10 -4.73
N PHE A 87 -14.37 -8.85 -4.65
CA PHE A 87 -14.87 -8.22 -3.44
C PHE A 87 -16.38 -8.07 -3.58
N SER A 88 -17.13 -8.60 -2.63
CA SER A 88 -18.58 -8.44 -2.55
C SER A 88 -18.92 -7.68 -1.28
N LEU A 89 -19.68 -6.60 -1.40
CA LEU A 89 -20.23 -5.87 -0.28
C LEU A 89 -21.62 -6.43 0.03
N ASP A 90 -21.77 -7.10 1.17
CA ASP A 90 -23.09 -7.45 1.67
C ASP A 90 -23.63 -6.29 2.52
N SER A 91 -24.56 -5.54 1.92
CA SER A 91 -25.24 -4.40 2.53
C SER A 91 -26.07 -4.79 3.76
N LYS A 92 -26.43 -6.07 3.95
CA LYS A 92 -27.13 -6.56 5.14
C LYS A 92 -26.20 -6.89 6.31
N LEU A 93 -24.93 -7.19 6.04
CA LEU A 93 -23.96 -7.63 7.06
C LEU A 93 -22.93 -6.55 7.43
N LYS A 94 -22.79 -5.46 6.66
CA LYS A 94 -21.75 -4.42 6.84
C LYS A 94 -20.34 -5.00 7.07
N ASN A 95 -20.07 -6.18 6.53
CA ASN A 95 -18.82 -6.90 6.69
C ASN A 95 -18.34 -7.35 5.30
N LEU A 96 -17.07 -7.08 5.00
CA LEU A 96 -16.43 -7.57 3.78
C LEU A 96 -16.10 -9.04 3.97
N ASN A 97 -16.64 -9.91 3.11
CA ASN A 97 -16.21 -11.32 3.05
C ASN A 97 -15.17 -11.44 1.92
N PRO A 98 -13.86 -11.48 2.23
CA PRO A 98 -12.87 -11.85 1.23
C PRO A 98 -13.05 -13.34 0.91
N LEU A 99 -13.61 -13.63 -0.26
CA LEU A 99 -13.61 -14.97 -0.82
C LEU A 99 -12.23 -15.20 -1.46
N LEU A 100 -11.33 -15.80 -0.68
CA LEU A 100 -10.09 -16.41 -1.17
C LEU A 100 -10.24 -17.93 -1.17
#